data_AF-A0AAC8QDB9-F1
#
_entry.id   AF-A0AAC8QDB9-F1
#
_cell.length_a   1.000
_cell.length_b   1.000
_cell.length_c   1.000
_cell.angle_alpha   90.00
_cell.angle_beta   90.00
_cell.angle_gamma   90.00
#
_symmetry.space_group_name_H-M   'P 1'
#
loop_
_entity.id
_entity.type
_entity.pdbx_description
1 polymer ?
#
loop_
_entity_poly.entity_id
_entity_poly.type
_entity_poly.pdbx_seq_one_letter_code
_entity_poly.pdbx_strand_id
1 'polypeptide(L)'
;MRPRALLFTVSLLAAPSSWAGEVSIEARGDSGRWTRAAFISPRKGEAVALRVAPRPGASIRWYRIYADLSRSYKNANHPWEPSPYAWTGWGKIPYLREELRSLRGHWEIHPLDASGKVLRGEELEPHPARAPHSVEDVGTFWFQAEVDEGGATSRSPGLELSDDRGLSPKVFRLSIREGDGYLGYLTSFFNVPGLFGSVPYQSYNYIGVDCADVLMAARARWMGKPLERDYNVAALVEELPRTARVQLRQGSPDRALPIGESIRPGDLLAVRYPGARQFQHVGAFYSDGNANGLLDADDLILHAGPEALHLSRLGEGAFDGEVAILRPERSRPRGR
;
A
#
# COMPACT_ATOMS: atom_id res chain seq x y z
N MET A 1 -23.76 82.34 0.21
CA MET A 1 -24.20 81.14 -0.54
C MET A 1 -22.99 80.22 -0.71
N ARG A 2 -22.98 79.04 -0.07
CA ARG A 2 -21.93 78.02 -0.24
C ARG A 2 -22.54 76.80 -0.94
N PRO A 3 -21.89 76.19 -1.94
CA PRO A 3 -22.44 75.05 -2.65
C PRO A 3 -22.27 73.77 -1.83
N ARG A 4 -23.31 72.93 -1.79
CA ARG A 4 -23.26 71.58 -1.24
C ARG A 4 -22.82 70.62 -2.35
N ALA A 5 -21.69 69.94 -2.15
CA ALA A 5 -21.25 68.85 -3.00
C ALA A 5 -22.05 67.59 -2.69
N LEU A 6 -22.71 67.01 -3.70
CA LEU A 6 -23.31 65.67 -3.64
C LEU A 6 -22.19 64.62 -3.81
N LEU A 7 -21.98 63.80 -2.79
CA LEU A 7 -21.18 62.58 -2.88
C LEU A 7 -22.06 61.44 -3.40
N PHE A 8 -21.78 60.97 -4.62
CA PHE A 8 -22.33 59.74 -5.16
C PHE A 8 -21.58 58.55 -4.54
N THR A 9 -22.28 57.73 -3.76
CA THR A 9 -21.77 56.45 -3.26
C THR A 9 -22.00 55.40 -4.34
N VAL A 10 -20.95 55.00 -5.04
CA VAL A 10 -20.98 53.84 -5.95
C VAL A 10 -20.89 52.58 -5.09
N SER A 11 -22.02 51.90 -4.93
CA SER A 11 -22.07 50.56 -4.32
C SER A 11 -21.53 49.54 -5.33
N LEU A 12 -20.26 49.16 -5.21
CA LEU A 12 -19.74 47.94 -5.83
C LEU A 12 -20.42 46.74 -5.17
N LEU A 13 -21.36 46.12 -5.89
CA LEU A 13 -21.87 44.79 -5.57
C LEU A 13 -20.73 43.78 -5.81
N ALA A 14 -19.99 43.46 -4.76
CA ALA A 14 -19.14 42.29 -4.75
C ALA A 14 -20.05 41.06 -4.79
N ALA A 15 -20.07 40.36 -5.94
CA ALA A 15 -20.68 39.05 -6.01
C ALA A 15 -20.03 38.16 -4.94
N PRO A 16 -20.80 37.43 -4.11
CA PRO A 16 -20.22 36.47 -3.20
C PRO A 16 -19.53 35.41 -4.07
N SER A 17 -18.20 35.41 -4.06
CA SER A 17 -17.41 34.27 -4.48
C SER A 17 -17.77 33.14 -3.53
N SER A 18 -18.73 32.31 -3.93
CA SER A 18 -19.03 31.05 -3.29
C SER A 18 -17.78 30.19 -3.41
N TRP A 19 -16.92 30.23 -2.40
CA TRP A 19 -15.90 29.23 -2.22
C TRP A 19 -16.64 27.91 -2.10
N ALA A 20 -16.72 27.17 -3.21
CA ALA A 20 -17.23 25.82 -3.21
C ALA A 20 -16.40 25.07 -2.17
N GLY A 21 -17.04 24.62 -1.09
CA GLY A 21 -16.34 24.07 0.06
C GLY A 21 -15.43 22.93 -0.37
N GLU A 22 -14.33 22.71 0.35
CA GLU A 22 -13.45 21.57 0.13
C GLU A 22 -14.25 20.27 0.22
N VAL A 23 -14.14 19.40 -0.77
CA VAL A 23 -14.78 18.07 -0.75
C VAL A 23 -13.90 17.16 0.09
N SER A 24 -14.45 16.62 1.18
CA SER A 24 -13.74 15.72 2.09
C SER A 24 -14.47 14.40 2.16
N ILE A 25 -13.72 13.31 2.02
CA ILE A 25 -14.23 11.94 2.21
C ILE A 25 -14.19 11.62 3.70
N GLU A 26 -15.33 11.24 4.24
CA GLU A 26 -15.46 10.63 5.56
C GLU A 26 -15.57 9.12 5.41
N ALA A 27 -15.01 8.37 6.36
CA ALA A 27 -15.06 6.91 6.35
C ALA A 27 -15.49 6.33 7.69
N ARG A 28 -16.12 5.16 7.61
CA ARG A 28 -16.53 4.34 8.74
C ARG A 28 -16.25 2.87 8.45
N GLY A 29 -15.68 2.17 9.42
CA GLY A 29 -15.60 0.71 9.46
C GLY A 29 -16.66 0.16 10.42
N ASP A 30 -17.37 -0.89 10.02
CA ASP A 30 -18.49 -1.51 10.74
C ASP A 30 -19.46 -0.48 11.35
N SER A 31 -19.85 -0.66 12.62
CA SER A 31 -20.68 0.26 13.40
C SER A 31 -19.89 1.41 14.04
N GLY A 32 -18.68 1.70 13.54
CA GLY A 32 -17.80 2.73 14.06
C GLY A 32 -18.34 4.15 13.87
N ARG A 33 -17.58 5.15 14.35
CA ARG A 33 -17.86 6.56 14.08
C ARG A 33 -17.35 6.96 12.71
N TRP A 34 -18.03 7.91 12.06
CA TRP A 34 -17.50 8.57 10.88
C TRP A 34 -16.26 9.39 11.25
N THR A 35 -15.22 9.27 10.44
CA THR A 35 -13.94 9.97 10.64
C THR A 35 -13.52 10.69 9.37
N ARG A 36 -12.93 11.90 9.53
CA ARG A 36 -12.28 12.66 8.45
C ARG A 36 -10.78 12.33 8.38
N ALA A 37 -10.46 11.06 8.30
CA ALA A 37 -9.09 10.60 8.13
C ALA A 37 -8.77 10.43 6.64
N ALA A 38 -7.50 10.65 6.27
CA ALA A 38 -7.04 10.35 4.91
C ALA A 38 -6.96 8.84 4.60
N PHE A 39 -7.27 7.97 5.58
CA PHE A 39 -7.30 6.53 5.36
C PHE A 39 -8.18 5.80 6.39
N ILE A 40 -8.53 4.56 6.05
CA ILE A 40 -9.07 3.55 6.98
C ILE A 40 -8.40 2.19 6.72
N SER A 41 -8.25 1.36 7.75
CA SER A 41 -7.60 0.04 7.63
C SER A 41 -8.42 -1.08 8.28
N PRO A 42 -9.54 -1.49 7.66
CA PRO A 42 -10.41 -2.54 8.15
C PRO A 42 -9.78 -3.93 7.96
N ARG A 43 -10.22 -4.91 8.74
CA ARG A 43 -9.94 -6.33 8.45
C ARG A 43 -10.78 -6.82 7.30
N LYS A 44 -10.29 -7.83 6.59
CA LYS A 44 -11.04 -8.56 5.57
C LYS A 44 -12.37 -9.03 6.14
N GLY A 45 -13.46 -8.72 5.45
CA GLY A 45 -14.83 -9.03 5.89
C GLY A 45 -15.51 -7.96 6.76
N GLU A 46 -14.79 -6.96 7.26
CA GLU A 46 -15.41 -5.81 7.94
C GLU A 46 -16.09 -4.89 6.91
N ALA A 47 -17.26 -4.37 7.26
CA ALA A 47 -18.00 -3.47 6.40
C ALA A 47 -17.32 -2.10 6.34
N VAL A 48 -17.33 -1.47 5.17
CA VAL A 48 -16.79 -0.12 4.97
C VAL A 48 -17.86 0.76 4.34
N ALA A 49 -17.94 2.00 4.80
CA ALA A 49 -18.72 3.03 4.14
C ALA A 49 -17.88 4.30 3.96
N LEU A 50 -18.01 4.93 2.81
CA LEU A 50 -17.42 6.23 2.48
C LEU A 50 -18.54 7.23 2.23
N ARG A 51 -18.38 8.49 2.62
CA ARG A 51 -19.35 9.53 2.32
C ARG A 51 -18.73 10.89 2.08
N VAL A 52 -19.48 11.73 1.39
CA VAL A 52 -19.24 13.17 1.24
C VAL A 52 -20.50 13.90 1.70
N ALA A 53 -20.35 15.04 2.37
CA ALA A 53 -21.49 15.84 2.81
C ALA A 53 -22.38 16.26 1.61
N PRO A 54 -23.69 15.93 1.59
CA PRO A 54 -24.59 16.31 0.51
C PRO A 54 -24.67 17.82 0.30
N ARG A 55 -24.71 18.23 -0.97
CA ARG A 55 -24.95 19.63 -1.38
C ARG A 55 -26.24 19.71 -2.21
N PRO A 56 -27.26 20.46 -1.77
CA PRO A 56 -28.52 20.57 -2.52
C PRO A 56 -28.30 21.02 -3.97
N GLY A 57 -28.86 20.29 -4.93
CA GLY A 57 -28.74 20.61 -6.36
C GLY A 57 -27.40 20.24 -7.01
N ALA A 58 -26.44 19.71 -6.26
CA ALA A 58 -25.19 19.18 -6.80
C ALA A 58 -25.30 17.69 -7.16
N SER A 59 -24.39 17.21 -8.00
CA SER A 59 -24.20 15.78 -8.28
C SER A 59 -22.82 15.32 -7.81
N ILE A 60 -22.69 14.02 -7.48
CA ILE A 60 -21.43 13.42 -7.01
C ILE A 60 -21.01 12.25 -7.88
N ARG A 61 -19.70 12.13 -8.11
CA ARG A 61 -19.04 11.04 -8.81
C ARG A 61 -17.91 10.48 -7.94
N TRP A 62 -17.78 9.16 -7.92
CA TRP A 62 -16.72 8.47 -7.19
C TRP A 62 -15.73 7.84 -8.16
N TYR A 63 -14.46 7.86 -7.76
CA TYR A 63 -13.36 7.35 -8.54
C TYR A 63 -12.48 6.45 -7.70
N ARG A 64 -11.97 5.39 -8.31
CA ARG A 64 -10.84 4.62 -7.79
C ARG A 64 -9.56 5.07 -8.48
N ILE A 65 -8.50 5.21 -7.71
CA ILE A 65 -7.14 5.53 -8.18
C ILE A 65 -6.27 4.29 -7.94
N TYR A 66 -5.42 3.95 -8.91
CA TYR A 66 -4.55 2.79 -8.83
C TYR A 66 -3.23 3.03 -9.59
N ALA A 67 -2.17 2.35 -9.16
CA ALA A 67 -0.91 2.27 -9.89
C ALA A 67 -0.93 1.10 -10.88
N ASP A 68 -0.14 1.19 -11.95
CA ASP A 68 0.09 0.08 -12.86
C ASP A 68 1.06 -0.95 -12.24
N LEU A 69 0.55 -2.10 -11.82
CA LEU A 69 1.35 -3.14 -11.16
C LEU A 69 2.12 -4.02 -12.15
N SER A 70 1.91 -3.90 -13.46
CA SER A 70 2.62 -4.72 -14.45
C SER A 70 4.01 -4.17 -14.80
N ARG A 71 4.45 -3.11 -14.13
CA ARG A 71 5.72 -2.43 -14.40
C ARG A 71 6.58 -2.43 -13.15
N SER A 72 7.88 -2.61 -13.35
CA SER A 72 8.88 -2.38 -12.32
C SER A 72 9.25 -0.90 -12.28
N TYR A 73 9.17 -0.30 -11.10
CA TYR A 73 9.65 1.06 -10.85
C TYR A 73 10.96 1.01 -10.08
N LYS A 74 11.74 2.08 -10.16
CA LYS A 74 12.99 2.18 -9.42
C LYS A 74 13.35 3.62 -9.07
N ASN A 75 13.87 3.84 -7.86
CA ASN A 75 14.63 5.03 -7.51
C ASN A 75 16.16 4.81 -7.58
N ALA A 76 16.59 3.55 -7.72
CA ALA A 76 18.00 3.18 -7.81
C ALA A 76 18.21 2.14 -8.92
N ASN A 77 19.42 2.02 -9.45
CA ASN A 77 19.75 0.99 -10.42
C ASN A 77 19.61 -0.41 -9.82
N HIS A 78 18.97 -1.32 -10.54
CA HIS A 78 18.87 -2.71 -10.15
C HIS A 78 20.24 -3.40 -10.09
N PRO A 79 20.36 -4.56 -9.42
CA PRO A 79 21.63 -5.28 -9.30
C PRO A 79 22.26 -5.70 -10.63
N TRP A 80 21.48 -5.83 -11.70
CA TRP A 80 21.92 -6.24 -13.04
C TRP A 80 22.20 -5.05 -13.98
N GLU A 81 22.04 -3.81 -13.52
CA GLU A 81 22.29 -2.61 -14.31
C GLU A 81 23.70 -2.03 -14.05
N PRO A 82 24.24 -1.19 -14.95
CA PRO A 82 25.46 -0.43 -14.69
C PRO A 82 25.33 0.43 -13.42
N SER A 83 26.40 0.54 -12.63
CA SER A 83 26.39 1.23 -11.33
C SER A 83 25.24 0.74 -10.43
N PRO A 84 25.25 -0.56 -10.05
CA PRO A 84 24.15 -1.17 -9.32
C PRO A 84 23.93 -0.46 -7.97
N TYR A 85 22.67 -0.35 -7.56
CA TYR A 85 22.21 0.33 -6.35
C TYR A 85 22.46 1.85 -6.30
N ALA A 86 23.01 2.46 -7.35
CA ALA A 86 23.16 3.91 -7.41
C ALA A 86 21.78 4.60 -7.52
N TRP A 87 21.57 5.64 -6.71
CA TRP A 87 20.36 6.46 -6.76
C TRP A 87 20.21 7.16 -8.13
N THR A 88 19.03 7.06 -8.73
CA THR A 88 18.70 7.62 -10.05
C THR A 88 17.64 8.73 -9.99
N GLY A 89 17.22 9.15 -8.80
CA GLY A 89 16.09 10.05 -8.62
C GLY A 89 14.80 9.30 -8.32
N TRP A 90 13.69 10.03 -8.23
CA TRP A 90 12.40 9.43 -7.93
C TRP A 90 11.82 8.69 -9.16
N GLY A 91 11.52 7.41 -8.98
CA GLY A 91 10.83 6.60 -9.96
C GLY A 91 9.39 7.11 -10.17
N LYS A 92 9.07 7.52 -11.39
CA LYS A 92 7.72 8.00 -11.73
C LYS A 92 6.74 6.83 -11.83
N ILE A 93 5.77 6.79 -10.92
CA ILE A 93 4.67 5.83 -10.93
C ILE A 93 3.47 6.49 -11.64
N PRO A 94 3.05 6.01 -12.83
CA PRO A 94 1.81 6.45 -13.45
C PRO A 94 0.62 5.92 -12.65
N TYR A 95 -0.18 6.85 -12.13
CA TYR A 95 -1.47 6.53 -11.52
C TYR A 95 -2.58 6.77 -12.53
N LEU A 96 -3.52 5.84 -12.58
CA LEU A 96 -4.73 5.92 -13.38
C LEU A 96 -5.93 6.10 -12.45
N ARG A 97 -7.01 6.62 -13.00
CA ARG A 97 -8.26 6.87 -12.28
C ARG A 97 -9.43 6.37 -13.11
N GLU A 98 -10.25 5.53 -12.50
CA GLU A 98 -11.48 4.99 -13.08
C GLU A 98 -12.70 5.53 -12.35
N GLU A 99 -13.79 5.76 -13.08
CA GLU A 99 -15.06 6.18 -12.48
C GLU A 99 -15.92 4.97 -12.08
N LEU A 100 -16.43 4.99 -10.85
CA LEU A 100 -17.38 4.01 -10.33
C LEU A 100 -18.80 4.43 -10.73
N ARG A 101 -19.16 4.27 -12.01
CA ARG A 101 -20.40 4.83 -12.58
C ARG A 101 -21.68 4.34 -11.89
N SER A 102 -21.69 3.11 -11.38
CA SER A 102 -22.79 2.56 -10.59
C SER A 102 -23.04 3.31 -9.28
N LEU A 103 -22.09 4.15 -8.83
CA LEU A 103 -22.15 4.95 -7.61
C LEU A 103 -22.45 6.43 -7.87
N ARG A 104 -22.79 6.82 -9.11
CA ARG A 104 -23.16 8.21 -9.43
C ARG A 104 -24.37 8.66 -8.61
N GLY A 105 -24.30 9.86 -8.06
CA GLY A 105 -25.38 10.45 -7.25
C GLY A 105 -25.49 9.89 -5.82
N HIS A 106 -24.69 8.87 -5.48
CA HIS A 106 -24.66 8.32 -4.13
C HIS A 106 -23.68 9.11 -3.25
N TRP A 107 -24.21 9.88 -2.29
CA TRP A 107 -23.40 10.66 -1.35
C TRP A 107 -22.74 9.81 -0.26
N GLU A 108 -23.27 8.61 -0.02
CA GLU A 108 -22.71 7.56 0.81
C GLU A 108 -22.64 6.28 -0.04
N ILE A 109 -21.49 5.60 0.01
CA ILE A 109 -21.21 4.39 -0.77
C ILE A 109 -20.59 3.31 0.11
N HIS A 110 -20.74 2.06 -0.32
CA HIS A 110 -19.97 0.93 0.16
C HIS A 110 -18.93 0.58 -0.92
N PRO A 111 -17.61 0.76 -0.67
CA PRO A 111 -16.59 0.54 -1.70
C PRO A 111 -16.31 -0.94 -1.95
N LEU A 112 -16.97 -1.85 -1.23
CA LEU A 112 -16.83 -3.30 -1.32
C LEU A 112 -18.15 -3.93 -1.79
N ASP A 113 -18.07 -4.97 -2.60
CA ASP A 113 -19.21 -5.81 -2.98
C ASP A 113 -19.60 -6.80 -1.86
N ALA A 114 -20.65 -7.59 -2.10
CA ALA A 114 -21.13 -8.58 -1.13
C ALA A 114 -20.13 -9.71 -0.81
N SER A 115 -19.10 -9.90 -1.65
CA SER A 115 -18.01 -10.86 -1.41
C SER A 115 -16.81 -10.22 -0.70
N GLY A 116 -16.88 -8.92 -0.39
CA GLY A 116 -15.78 -8.16 0.23
C GLY A 116 -14.70 -7.69 -0.75
N LYS A 117 -14.94 -7.79 -2.06
CA LYS A 117 -14.02 -7.28 -3.08
C LYS A 117 -14.27 -5.81 -3.36
N VAL A 118 -13.22 -5.05 -3.62
CA VAL A 118 -13.34 -3.65 -4.01
C VAL A 118 -14.13 -3.52 -5.31
N LEU A 119 -15.00 -2.50 -5.38
CA LEU A 119 -15.74 -2.19 -6.60
C LEU A 119 -14.78 -1.70 -7.70
N ARG A 120 -15.07 -2.07 -8.95
CA ARG A 120 -14.41 -1.60 -10.17
C ARG A 120 -15.20 -0.49 -10.85
N GLY A 121 -14.52 0.24 -11.74
CA GLY A 121 -15.18 1.00 -12.79
C GLY A 121 -15.55 0.12 -13.99
N GLU A 122 -15.91 0.77 -15.10
CA GLU A 122 -15.90 0.11 -16.42
C GLU A 122 -14.46 -0.21 -16.83
N GLU A 123 -14.26 -1.30 -17.59
CA GLU A 123 -12.92 -1.76 -17.98
C GLU A 123 -12.13 -0.66 -18.73
N LEU A 124 -11.12 -0.08 -18.08
CA LEU A 124 -10.04 0.66 -18.72
C LEU A 124 -9.00 -0.33 -19.27
N GLU A 125 -8.33 -0.02 -20.37
CA GLU A 125 -7.20 -0.80 -20.89
C GLU A 125 -5.87 -0.02 -20.70
N PRO A 126 -4.83 -0.63 -20.09
CA PRO A 126 -4.86 -1.92 -19.38
C PRO A 126 -5.59 -1.81 -18.02
N HIS A 127 -6.40 -2.81 -17.70
CA HIS A 127 -7.12 -2.84 -16.42
C HIS A 127 -6.20 -3.33 -15.29
N PRO A 128 -6.15 -2.68 -14.12
CA PRO A 128 -5.25 -3.06 -13.01
C PRO A 128 -5.51 -4.47 -12.50
N ALA A 129 -6.77 -4.93 -12.52
CA ALA A 129 -7.10 -6.30 -12.14
C ALA A 129 -6.61 -7.37 -13.15
N ARG A 130 -6.03 -6.97 -14.29
CA ARG A 130 -5.32 -7.86 -15.22
C ARG A 130 -3.80 -7.81 -15.02
N ALA A 131 -3.31 -6.89 -14.19
CA ALA A 131 -1.90 -6.84 -13.85
C ALA A 131 -1.54 -8.08 -13.01
N PRO A 132 -0.33 -8.65 -13.20
CA PRO A 132 0.19 -9.66 -12.30
C PRO A 132 0.07 -9.21 -10.84
N HIS A 133 -0.30 -10.14 -9.96
CA HIS A 133 -0.36 -9.93 -8.51
C HIS A 133 -1.42 -8.97 -7.98
N SER A 134 -2.36 -8.48 -8.81
CA SER A 134 -3.48 -7.70 -8.29
C SER A 134 -4.41 -8.58 -7.45
N VAL A 135 -4.80 -8.06 -6.28
CA VAL A 135 -5.73 -8.71 -5.35
C VAL A 135 -6.85 -7.72 -5.03
N GLU A 136 -8.11 -8.16 -4.95
CA GLU A 136 -9.23 -7.21 -4.85
C GLU A 136 -10.03 -7.32 -3.55
N ASP A 137 -9.77 -8.31 -2.70
CA ASP A 137 -10.37 -8.47 -1.37
C ASP A 137 -9.39 -8.19 -0.20
N VAL A 138 -8.14 -7.87 -0.50
CA VAL A 138 -7.11 -7.43 0.45
C VAL A 138 -6.12 -6.49 -0.24
N GLY A 139 -5.47 -5.62 0.53
CA GLY A 139 -4.49 -4.67 0.01
C GLY A 139 -4.95 -3.23 0.10
N THR A 140 -4.32 -2.39 -0.70
CA THR A 140 -4.52 -0.94 -0.68
C THR A 140 -5.24 -0.44 -1.93
N PHE A 141 -6.21 0.44 -1.72
CA PHE A 141 -7.03 1.07 -2.75
C PHE A 141 -7.18 2.57 -2.45
N TRP A 142 -7.16 3.42 -3.47
CA TRP A 142 -7.32 4.86 -3.30
C TRP A 142 -8.62 5.35 -3.93
N PHE A 143 -9.25 6.34 -3.30
CA PHE A 143 -10.52 6.89 -3.75
C PHE A 143 -10.49 8.41 -3.84
N GLN A 144 -11.24 8.94 -4.79
CA GLN A 144 -11.51 10.36 -4.96
C GLN A 144 -13.00 10.58 -5.20
N ALA A 145 -13.53 11.69 -4.71
CA ALA A 145 -14.88 12.15 -5.01
C ALA A 145 -14.84 13.48 -5.74
N GLU A 146 -15.69 13.64 -6.75
CA GLU A 146 -15.95 14.91 -7.43
C GLU A 146 -17.40 15.32 -7.20
N VAL A 147 -17.62 16.61 -6.92
CA VAL A 147 -18.95 17.21 -6.73
C VAL A 147 -19.14 18.32 -7.75
N ASP A 148 -20.14 18.19 -8.60
CA ASP A 148 -20.50 19.16 -9.64
C ASP A 148 -21.71 19.99 -9.18
N GLU A 149 -21.55 21.31 -9.08
CA GLU A 149 -22.54 22.26 -8.56
C GLU A 149 -22.54 23.53 -9.43
N GLY A 150 -23.67 23.85 -10.07
CA GLY A 150 -23.81 25.08 -10.87
C GLY A 150 -22.77 25.25 -12.00
N GLY A 151 -22.26 24.14 -12.55
CA GLY A 151 -21.20 24.14 -13.57
C GLY A 151 -19.76 24.19 -13.04
N ALA A 152 -19.57 24.25 -11.71
CA ALA A 152 -18.26 24.15 -11.07
C ALA A 152 -18.04 22.75 -10.48
N THR A 153 -16.83 22.21 -10.65
CA THR A 153 -16.43 20.91 -10.07
C THR A 153 -15.50 21.14 -8.87
N SER A 154 -15.90 20.67 -7.70
CA SER A 154 -15.03 20.54 -6.52
C SER A 154 -14.57 19.10 -6.37
N ARG A 155 -13.38 18.86 -5.81
CA ARG A 155 -12.81 17.51 -5.71
C ARG A 155 -12.18 17.28 -4.34
N SER A 156 -12.24 16.04 -3.85
CA SER A 156 -11.34 15.61 -2.78
C SER A 156 -9.93 15.43 -3.35
N PRO A 157 -8.89 15.41 -2.48
CA PRO A 157 -7.56 14.96 -2.88
C PRO A 157 -7.60 13.71 -3.77
N GLY A 158 -6.95 13.78 -4.93
CA GLY A 158 -6.75 12.66 -5.85
C GLY A 158 -5.50 12.80 -6.72
N LEU A 159 -5.61 12.40 -8.00
CA LEU A 159 -4.47 12.31 -8.92
C LEU A 159 -3.68 13.62 -9.06
N GLU A 160 -4.39 14.75 -9.00
CA GLU A 160 -3.81 16.09 -9.11
C GLU A 160 -2.84 16.44 -7.97
N LEU A 161 -2.87 15.70 -6.86
CA LEU A 161 -1.91 15.82 -5.76
C LEU A 161 -0.79 14.79 -5.83
N SER A 162 -0.40 14.34 -7.02
CA SER A 162 0.79 13.51 -7.19
C SER A 162 2.01 14.40 -7.45
N ASP A 163 3.14 14.08 -6.83
CA ASP A 163 4.43 14.73 -7.08
C ASP A 163 5.48 13.68 -7.49
N ASP A 164 6.73 14.10 -7.63
CA ASP A 164 7.82 13.20 -8.06
C ASP A 164 7.98 11.99 -7.13
N ARG A 165 7.57 12.08 -5.86
CA ARG A 165 7.64 10.99 -4.88
C ARG A 165 6.48 10.00 -5.03
N GLY A 166 5.43 10.34 -5.78
CA GLY A 166 4.25 9.53 -6.04
C GLY A 166 2.94 10.17 -5.57
N LEU A 167 1.91 9.35 -5.35
CA LEU A 167 0.57 9.82 -4.94
C LEU A 167 0.61 10.39 -3.51
N SER A 168 0.01 11.57 -3.30
CA SER A 168 0.01 12.20 -1.97
C SER A 168 -0.71 11.33 -0.91
N PRO A 169 -0.16 11.23 0.31
CA PRO A 169 -0.83 10.58 1.44
C PRO A 169 -2.15 11.25 1.88
N LYS A 170 -2.51 12.40 1.30
CA LYS A 170 -3.80 13.07 1.50
C LYS A 170 -4.92 12.45 0.67
N VAL A 171 -4.61 11.71 -0.39
CA VAL A 171 -5.61 10.97 -1.18
C VAL A 171 -6.20 9.88 -0.29
N PHE A 172 -7.53 9.77 -0.27
CA PHE A 172 -8.20 8.84 0.63
C PHE A 172 -7.81 7.39 0.31
N ARG A 173 -7.37 6.65 1.32
CA ARG A 173 -6.84 5.29 1.14
C ARG A 173 -7.55 4.25 2.02
N LEU A 174 -8.04 3.20 1.39
CA LEU A 174 -8.58 2.00 2.04
C LEU A 174 -7.50 0.91 2.03
N SER A 175 -7.02 0.49 3.21
CA SER A 175 -6.01 -0.57 3.34
C SER A 175 -6.58 -1.78 4.09
N ILE A 176 -7.13 -2.74 3.35
CA ILE A 176 -7.74 -3.97 3.89
C ILE A 176 -6.64 -4.95 4.28
N ARG A 177 -6.72 -5.51 5.49
CA ARG A 177 -5.73 -6.46 6.06
C ARG A 177 -6.37 -7.80 6.38
N GLU A 178 -5.64 -8.90 6.21
CA GLU A 178 -6.17 -10.23 6.57
C GLU A 178 -6.32 -10.44 8.09
N GLY A 179 -5.57 -9.70 8.91
CA GLY A 179 -5.61 -9.86 10.36
C GLY A 179 -4.89 -8.76 11.14
N ASP A 180 -4.84 -8.92 12.47
CA ASP A 180 -4.24 -7.96 13.43
C ASP A 180 -2.73 -8.18 13.68
N GLY A 181 -2.19 -9.32 13.24
CA GLY A 181 -0.76 -9.64 13.36
C GLY A 181 0.11 -9.02 12.28
N TYR A 182 1.43 -9.27 12.37
CA TYR A 182 2.41 -8.80 11.40
C TYR A 182 2.03 -9.11 9.95
N LEU A 183 1.70 -10.37 9.65
CA LEU A 183 1.29 -10.78 8.30
C LEU A 183 0.02 -10.07 7.85
N GLY A 184 -0.94 -9.83 8.74
CA GLY A 184 -2.13 -9.05 8.43
C GLY A 184 -1.77 -7.63 7.97
N TYR A 185 -0.90 -6.92 8.71
CA TYR A 185 -0.39 -5.63 8.27
C TYR A 185 0.41 -5.71 6.97
N LEU A 186 1.18 -6.78 6.75
CA LEU A 186 1.92 -6.98 5.51
C LEU A 186 0.98 -7.15 4.31
N THR A 187 -0.10 -7.93 4.44
CA THR A 187 -1.11 -8.08 3.37
C THR A 187 -1.80 -6.77 2.99
N SER A 188 -1.84 -5.77 3.89
CA SER A 188 -2.38 -4.45 3.52
C SER A 188 -1.58 -3.74 2.43
N PHE A 189 -0.37 -4.21 2.11
CA PHE A 189 0.49 -3.71 1.03
C PHE A 189 0.26 -4.41 -0.32
N PHE A 190 -0.67 -5.37 -0.45
CA PHE A 190 -1.11 -5.79 -1.78
C PHE A 190 -1.60 -4.57 -2.58
N ASN A 191 -1.39 -4.59 -3.89
CA ASN A 191 -1.64 -3.49 -4.83
C ASN A 191 -0.80 -2.21 -4.61
N VAL A 192 0.23 -2.25 -3.76
CA VAL A 192 1.27 -1.22 -3.74
C VAL A 192 2.33 -1.60 -4.78
N PRO A 193 2.72 -0.69 -5.70
CA PRO A 193 3.67 -1.00 -6.75
C PRO A 193 5.06 -1.33 -6.20
N GLY A 194 5.74 -2.28 -6.85
CA GLY A 194 7.15 -2.57 -6.61
C GLY A 194 8.02 -1.40 -7.04
N LEU A 195 8.81 -0.84 -6.12
CA LEU A 195 9.67 0.31 -6.34
C LEU A 195 11.05 0.02 -5.75
N PHE A 196 11.98 -0.40 -6.61
CA PHE A 196 13.33 -0.72 -6.18
C PHE A 196 14.07 0.51 -5.64
N GLY A 197 14.67 0.40 -4.46
CA GLY A 197 15.25 1.55 -3.75
C GLY A 197 14.17 2.53 -3.23
N SER A 198 13.00 2.03 -2.85
CA SER A 198 12.02 2.80 -2.10
C SER A 198 12.66 3.43 -0.84
N VAL A 199 12.03 4.47 -0.31
CA VAL A 199 12.49 5.22 0.87
C VAL A 199 11.40 5.24 1.95
N PRO A 200 11.61 5.72 3.20
CA PRO A 200 10.66 5.47 4.28
C PRO A 200 9.35 6.22 4.04
N TYR A 201 9.44 7.37 3.36
CA TYR A 201 8.28 8.13 2.93
C TYR A 201 7.38 7.34 1.96
N GLN A 202 7.95 6.65 0.97
CA GLN A 202 7.17 5.92 -0.03
C GLN A 202 6.56 4.66 0.58
N SER A 203 7.40 3.86 1.26
CA SER A 203 6.99 2.59 1.84
C SER A 203 6.00 2.80 3.00
N TYR A 204 6.25 3.74 3.91
CA TYR A 204 5.32 3.99 5.01
C TYR A 204 3.96 4.50 4.53
N ASN A 205 3.89 5.23 3.41
CA ASN A 205 2.64 5.79 2.87
C ASN A 205 1.96 4.91 1.81
N TYR A 206 2.39 3.65 1.63
CA TYR A 206 1.87 2.72 0.62
C TYR A 206 2.05 3.20 -0.84
N ILE A 207 3.01 4.08 -1.11
CA ILE A 207 3.20 4.68 -2.45
C ILE A 207 3.98 3.73 -3.38
N GLY A 208 4.99 3.06 -2.83
CA GLY A 208 5.82 2.09 -3.53
C GLY A 208 6.74 1.41 -2.54
N VAL A 209 7.10 0.14 -2.80
CA VAL A 209 7.88 -0.67 -1.86
C VAL A 209 8.92 -1.55 -2.53
N ASP A 210 10.04 -1.76 -1.85
CA ASP A 210 11.03 -2.80 -2.13
C ASP A 210 10.94 -3.95 -1.10
N CYS A 211 11.71 -5.02 -1.30
CA CYS A 211 11.71 -6.26 -0.52
C CYS A 211 11.89 -6.04 0.99
N ALA A 212 12.90 -5.28 1.43
CA ALA A 212 13.15 -5.03 2.85
C ALA A 212 12.19 -3.98 3.43
N ASP A 213 11.90 -2.92 2.67
CA ASP A 213 11.10 -1.81 3.17
C ASP A 213 9.63 -2.17 3.37
N VAL A 214 9.03 -3.03 2.54
CA VAL A 214 7.64 -3.48 2.75
C VAL A 214 7.51 -4.22 4.08
N LEU A 215 8.47 -5.09 4.39
CA LEU A 215 8.49 -5.88 5.61
C LEU A 215 8.64 -4.98 6.84
N MET A 216 9.50 -3.96 6.75
CA MET A 216 9.73 -3.02 7.84
C MET A 216 8.62 -1.98 7.99
N ALA A 217 8.00 -1.54 6.90
CA ALA A 217 6.84 -0.65 6.92
C ALA A 217 5.62 -1.36 7.54
N ALA A 218 5.35 -2.61 7.16
CA ALA A 218 4.33 -3.44 7.77
C ALA A 218 4.58 -3.63 9.27
N ARG A 219 5.82 -3.91 9.66
CA ARG A 219 6.22 -4.06 11.06
C ARG A 219 6.04 -2.77 11.85
N ALA A 220 6.45 -1.63 11.29
CA ALA A 220 6.29 -0.32 11.91
C ALA A 220 4.81 -0.01 12.16
N ARG A 221 3.95 -0.22 11.16
CA ARG A 221 2.50 -0.07 11.28
C ARG A 221 1.88 -1.00 12.31
N TRP A 222 2.29 -2.25 12.32
CA TRP A 222 1.83 -3.23 13.31
C TRP A 222 2.20 -2.84 14.74
N MET A 223 3.39 -2.29 14.94
CA MET A 223 3.84 -1.79 16.25
C MET A 223 3.30 -0.39 16.60
N GLY A 224 2.55 0.26 15.71
CA GLY A 224 2.08 1.64 15.90
C GLY A 224 3.21 2.67 15.94
N LYS A 225 4.29 2.47 15.19
CA LYS A 225 5.48 3.33 15.14
C LYS A 225 5.75 3.85 13.72
N PRO A 226 6.38 5.03 13.57
CA PRO A 226 6.86 5.48 12.28
C PRO A 226 8.02 4.60 11.78
N LEU A 227 8.22 4.57 10.47
CA LEU A 227 9.43 4.00 9.86
C LEU A 227 10.52 5.08 9.84
N GLU A 228 11.56 4.91 10.67
CA GLU A 228 12.52 5.98 10.96
C GLU A 228 13.64 6.14 9.92
N ARG A 229 13.92 5.11 9.14
CA ARG A 229 15.01 5.07 8.15
C ARG A 229 14.82 3.97 7.13
N ASP A 230 15.69 3.98 6.12
CA ASP A 230 15.79 2.94 5.11
C ASP A 230 16.39 1.66 5.69
N TYR A 231 15.90 0.52 5.19
CA TYR A 231 16.43 -0.79 5.53
C TYR A 231 16.79 -1.55 4.26
N ASN A 232 18.03 -2.03 4.20
CA ASN A 232 18.41 -3.05 3.24
C ASN A 232 18.39 -4.43 3.91
N VAL A 233 18.46 -5.50 3.11
CA VAL A 233 18.38 -6.88 3.64
C VAL A 233 19.53 -7.20 4.61
N ALA A 234 20.73 -6.66 4.38
CA ALA A 234 21.86 -6.86 5.28
C ALA A 234 21.58 -6.29 6.68
N ALA A 235 21.01 -5.08 6.78
CA ALA A 235 20.61 -4.47 8.05
C ALA A 235 19.60 -5.33 8.81
N LEU A 236 18.63 -5.93 8.11
CA LEU A 236 17.67 -6.86 8.73
C LEU A 236 18.39 -8.07 9.36
N VAL A 237 19.37 -8.64 8.67
CA VAL A 237 20.13 -9.81 9.14
C VAL A 237 21.04 -9.49 10.33
N GLU A 238 21.48 -8.23 10.46
CA GLU A 238 22.28 -7.73 11.58
C GLU A 238 21.43 -7.41 12.81
N GLU A 239 20.23 -6.84 12.62
CA GLU A 239 19.44 -6.26 13.70
C GLU A 239 18.32 -7.15 14.23
N LEU A 240 17.79 -8.05 13.41
CA LEU A 240 16.72 -8.94 13.82
C LEU A 240 17.26 -10.22 14.45
N PRO A 241 16.61 -10.76 15.50
CA PRO A 241 16.95 -12.06 16.05
C PRO A 241 16.97 -13.14 14.97
N ARG A 242 18.11 -13.81 14.83
CA ARG A 242 18.28 -14.94 13.91
C ARG A 242 17.92 -16.25 14.61
N THR A 243 17.12 -17.07 13.97
CA THR A 243 16.66 -18.35 14.51
C THR A 243 17.39 -19.53 13.88
N ALA A 244 17.73 -19.42 12.60
CA ALA A 244 18.45 -20.44 11.86
C ALA A 244 19.21 -19.86 10.66
N ARG A 245 20.12 -20.68 10.13
CA ARG A 245 20.78 -20.49 8.84
C ARG A 245 20.86 -21.82 8.11
N VAL A 246 20.43 -21.85 6.85
CA VAL A 246 20.33 -23.05 6.01
C VAL A 246 20.76 -22.74 4.58
N GLN A 247 21.06 -23.77 3.81
CA GLN A 247 21.17 -23.67 2.37
C GLN A 247 19.84 -24.09 1.74
N LEU A 248 19.23 -23.24 0.92
CA LEU A 248 18.10 -23.63 0.06
C LEU A 248 18.59 -23.99 -1.34
N ARG A 249 17.93 -25.00 -1.93
CA ARG A 249 18.03 -25.37 -3.35
C ARG A 249 16.66 -25.74 -3.87
N GLN A 250 16.18 -25.05 -4.90
CA GLN A 250 14.82 -25.17 -5.44
C GLN A 250 13.77 -25.11 -4.31
N GLY A 251 13.96 -24.16 -3.38
CA GLY A 251 13.09 -23.98 -2.21
C GLY A 251 13.19 -25.05 -1.12
N SER A 252 13.98 -26.11 -1.30
CA SER A 252 14.18 -27.14 -0.26
C SER A 252 15.41 -26.85 0.61
N PRO A 253 15.28 -26.87 1.95
CA PRO A 253 16.42 -26.70 2.84
C PRO A 253 17.31 -27.94 2.92
N ASP A 254 18.61 -27.72 3.15
CA ASP A 254 19.62 -28.76 3.34
C ASP A 254 19.45 -29.59 4.64
N ARG A 255 18.50 -29.22 5.48
CA ARG A 255 18.04 -29.98 6.65
C ARG A 255 16.57 -29.71 6.92
N ALA A 256 15.91 -30.63 7.60
CA ALA A 256 14.52 -30.45 8.02
C ALA A 256 14.35 -29.21 8.93
N LEU A 257 13.33 -28.41 8.64
CA LEU A 257 12.94 -27.26 9.44
C LEU A 257 11.46 -27.39 9.80
N PRO A 258 11.13 -27.95 10.98
CA PRO A 258 9.75 -28.07 11.42
C PRO A 258 9.07 -26.70 11.56
N ILE A 259 7.91 -26.57 10.92
CA ILE A 259 7.04 -25.39 11.01
C ILE A 259 6.40 -25.35 12.41
N GLY A 260 6.34 -24.17 13.02
CA GLY A 260 5.94 -23.97 14.42
C GLY A 260 7.12 -23.95 15.40
N GLU A 261 8.22 -24.64 15.08
CA GLU A 261 9.41 -24.70 15.93
C GLU A 261 10.58 -23.88 15.35
N SER A 262 11.07 -24.28 14.18
CA SER A 262 12.22 -23.68 13.52
C SER A 262 11.86 -22.44 12.71
N ILE A 263 10.70 -22.48 12.06
CA ILE A 263 10.11 -21.37 11.30
C ILE A 263 8.63 -21.23 11.64
N ARG A 264 8.09 -20.01 11.57
CA ARG A 264 6.67 -19.72 11.86
C ARG A 264 6.14 -18.69 10.88
N PRO A 265 4.83 -18.66 10.59
CA PRO A 265 4.21 -17.58 9.82
C PRO A 265 4.65 -16.20 10.34
N GLY A 266 5.21 -15.39 9.46
CA GLY A 266 5.79 -14.07 9.76
C GLY A 266 7.30 -14.04 10.01
N ASP A 267 7.97 -15.18 10.21
CA ASP A 267 9.44 -15.24 10.19
C ASP A 267 9.94 -14.84 8.78
N LEU A 268 11.07 -14.14 8.71
CA LEU A 268 11.63 -13.65 7.45
C LEU A 268 12.70 -14.60 6.92
N LEU A 269 12.69 -14.87 5.62
CA LEU A 269 13.76 -15.59 4.91
C LEU A 269 14.59 -14.56 4.15
N ALA A 270 15.76 -14.20 4.68
CA ALA A 270 16.72 -13.38 3.96
C ALA A 270 17.70 -14.28 3.19
N VAL A 271 17.80 -14.12 1.87
CA VAL A 271 18.68 -14.93 1.02
C VAL A 271 19.92 -14.15 0.58
N ARG A 272 21.06 -14.84 0.66
CA ARG A 272 22.32 -14.49 0.02
C ARG A 272 22.54 -15.45 -1.14
N TYR A 273 22.47 -14.93 -2.35
CA TYR A 273 22.64 -15.71 -3.57
C TYR A 273 24.07 -16.24 -3.71
N PRO A 274 24.28 -17.36 -4.43
CA PRO A 274 25.61 -17.88 -4.72
C PRO A 274 26.54 -16.81 -5.32
N GLY A 275 27.75 -16.69 -4.76
CA GLY A 275 28.75 -15.69 -5.20
C GLY A 275 28.53 -14.27 -4.68
N ALA A 276 27.42 -13.99 -4.00
CA ALA A 276 27.15 -12.68 -3.43
C ALA A 276 27.88 -12.43 -2.12
N ARG A 277 28.24 -11.17 -1.87
CA ARG A 277 28.93 -10.74 -0.64
C ARG A 277 27.97 -10.50 0.52
N GLN A 278 26.72 -10.12 0.23
CA GLN A 278 25.70 -9.73 1.19
C GLN A 278 24.35 -10.36 0.85
N PHE A 279 23.43 -10.38 1.81
CA PHE A 279 22.04 -10.77 1.58
C PHE A 279 21.35 -9.74 0.68
N GLN A 280 20.54 -10.19 -0.28
CA GLN A 280 20.03 -9.32 -1.36
C GLN A 280 18.51 -9.31 -1.47
N HIS A 281 17.84 -10.36 -1.01
CA HIS A 281 16.40 -10.48 -1.11
C HIS A 281 15.83 -11.06 0.19
N VAL A 282 14.57 -10.72 0.49
CA VAL A 282 13.89 -11.14 1.70
C VAL A 282 12.39 -11.28 1.46
N GLY A 283 11.79 -12.29 2.09
CA GLY A 283 10.35 -12.51 2.12
C GLY A 283 9.89 -12.96 3.50
N ALA A 284 8.59 -12.87 3.76
CA ALA A 284 7.99 -13.41 4.98
C ALA A 284 7.39 -14.78 4.70
N PHE A 285 7.71 -15.78 5.52
CA PHE A 285 7.02 -17.06 5.49
C PHE A 285 5.53 -16.85 5.77
N TYR A 286 4.67 -17.29 4.85
CA TYR A 286 3.23 -17.05 4.94
C TYR A 286 2.50 -18.27 5.50
N SER A 287 2.66 -19.44 4.88
CA SER A 287 1.97 -20.66 5.32
C SER A 287 2.64 -21.93 4.82
N ASP A 288 2.36 -23.03 5.53
CA ASP A 288 2.60 -24.40 5.08
C ASP A 288 1.68 -24.71 3.88
N GLY A 289 2.26 -24.86 2.70
CA GLY A 289 1.53 -24.94 1.43
C GLY A 289 0.93 -26.33 1.15
N ASN A 290 1.55 -27.37 1.69
CA ASN A 290 1.16 -28.77 1.47
C ASN A 290 0.76 -29.50 2.77
N ALA A 291 0.73 -28.78 3.89
CA ALA A 291 0.34 -29.24 5.22
C ALA A 291 1.21 -30.39 5.77
N ASN A 292 2.49 -30.46 5.39
CA ASN A 292 3.39 -31.52 5.84
C ASN A 292 4.18 -31.19 7.11
N GLY A 293 4.08 -29.95 7.61
CA GLY A 293 4.73 -29.48 8.83
C GLY A 293 6.22 -29.18 8.71
N LEU A 294 6.79 -29.16 7.49
CA LEU A 294 8.20 -28.92 7.21
C LEU A 294 8.36 -27.81 6.16
N LEU A 295 9.37 -26.95 6.34
CA LEU A 295 9.68 -25.96 5.30
C LEU A 295 10.14 -26.66 4.01
N ASP A 296 9.45 -26.46 2.90
CA ASP A 296 9.83 -26.98 1.58
C ASP A 296 9.40 -26.07 0.40
N ALA A 297 9.58 -26.59 -0.82
CA ALA A 297 9.36 -25.86 -2.05
C ALA A 297 7.90 -25.44 -2.30
N ASP A 298 6.91 -26.16 -1.73
CA ASP A 298 5.48 -25.88 -1.93
C ASP A 298 4.95 -24.78 -1.01
N ASP A 299 5.71 -24.43 0.02
CA ASP A 299 5.32 -23.42 1.00
C ASP A 299 5.23 -22.01 0.43
N LEU A 300 4.35 -21.21 1.02
CA LEU A 300 4.07 -19.87 0.53
C LEU A 300 4.94 -18.82 1.22
N ILE A 301 5.55 -17.96 0.42
CA ILE A 301 6.29 -16.77 0.87
C ILE A 301 5.62 -15.53 0.32
N LEU A 302 5.47 -14.52 1.18
CA LEU A 302 5.00 -13.19 0.82
C LEU A 302 6.21 -12.27 0.64
N HIS A 303 6.45 -11.78 -0.57
CA HIS A 303 7.62 -10.95 -0.85
C HIS A 303 7.37 -9.92 -1.96
N ALA A 304 8.25 -8.92 -2.02
CA ALA A 304 8.27 -7.87 -3.04
C ALA A 304 9.69 -7.75 -3.61
N GLY A 305 9.90 -6.85 -4.57
CA GLY A 305 11.23 -6.54 -5.10
C GLY A 305 11.11 -5.64 -6.32
N PRO A 306 11.50 -6.08 -7.53
CA PRO A 306 11.14 -5.36 -8.75
C PRO A 306 9.63 -5.44 -9.06
N GLU A 307 8.93 -6.39 -8.45
CA GLU A 307 7.48 -6.59 -8.57
C GLU A 307 6.77 -6.16 -7.30
N ALA A 308 5.46 -5.91 -7.42
CA ALA A 308 4.58 -5.65 -6.28
C ALA A 308 4.60 -6.80 -5.27
N LEU A 309 4.14 -6.53 -4.04
CA LEU A 309 3.98 -7.57 -3.03
C LEU A 309 3.07 -8.69 -3.56
N HIS A 310 3.55 -9.91 -3.53
CA HIS A 310 2.83 -11.08 -4.02
C HIS A 310 3.17 -12.34 -3.23
N LEU A 311 2.32 -13.36 -3.37
CA LEU A 311 2.58 -14.70 -2.89
C LEU A 311 3.23 -15.52 -3.99
N SER A 312 4.28 -16.26 -3.64
CA SER A 312 4.86 -17.29 -4.48
C SER A 312 5.15 -18.54 -3.65
N ARG A 313 5.28 -19.68 -4.33
CA ARG A 313 5.87 -20.86 -3.72
C ARG A 313 7.36 -20.62 -3.45
N LEU A 314 7.90 -21.18 -2.37
CA LEU A 314 9.30 -21.01 -2.01
C LEU A 314 10.24 -21.54 -3.12
N GLY A 315 9.85 -22.61 -3.82
CA GLY A 315 10.57 -23.14 -4.97
C GLY A 315 10.58 -22.24 -6.21
N GLU A 316 9.66 -21.28 -6.29
CA GLU A 316 9.48 -20.34 -7.41
C GLU A 316 9.91 -18.91 -7.05
N GLY A 317 9.95 -18.56 -5.75
CA GLY A 317 10.20 -17.20 -5.24
C GLY A 317 11.66 -16.72 -5.28
N ALA A 318 12.54 -17.44 -5.96
CA ALA A 318 13.97 -17.14 -6.06
C ALA A 318 14.68 -16.99 -4.70
N PHE A 319 14.56 -17.98 -3.80
CA PHE A 319 15.24 -18.01 -2.49
C PHE A 319 16.44 -18.99 -2.44
N ASP A 320 16.96 -19.42 -3.59
CA ASP A 320 18.08 -20.35 -3.67
C ASP A 320 19.40 -19.69 -3.25
N GLY A 321 20.02 -20.23 -2.20
CA GLY A 321 21.20 -19.61 -1.60
C GLY A 321 21.30 -19.91 -0.11
N GLU A 322 22.19 -19.18 0.54
CA GLU A 322 22.27 -19.21 1.99
C GLU A 322 21.13 -18.34 2.56
N VAL A 323 20.24 -18.95 3.32
CA VAL A 323 19.09 -18.29 3.91
C VAL A 323 19.29 -18.14 5.41
N ALA A 324 19.11 -16.91 5.90
CA ALA A 324 18.97 -16.60 7.31
C ALA A 324 17.49 -16.45 7.65
N ILE A 325 17.02 -17.19 8.67
CA ILE A 325 15.66 -17.07 9.19
C ILE A 325 15.68 -16.06 10.34
N LEU A 326 14.88 -15.01 10.23
CA LEU A 326 14.86 -13.86 11.13
C LEU A 326 13.48 -13.69 11.78
N ARG A 327 13.44 -13.20 13.02
CA ARG A 327 12.19 -12.85 13.71
C ARG A 327 11.95 -11.35 13.75
N PRO A 328 10.86 -10.84 13.14
CA PRO A 328 10.54 -9.42 13.22
C PRO A 328 10.05 -9.03 14.62
N GLU A 329 9.46 -9.97 15.36
CA GLU A 329 9.16 -9.78 16.77
C GLU A 329 10.44 -9.78 17.59
N ARG A 330 10.66 -8.73 18.39
CA ARG A 330 11.54 -8.91 19.54
C ARG A 330 10.86 -9.94 20.42
N SER A 331 11.54 -11.03 20.74
CA SER A 331 11.16 -11.88 21.86
C SER A 331 10.81 -10.95 23.01
N ARG A 332 9.54 -10.90 23.45
CA ARG A 332 9.26 -10.33 24.77
C ARG A 332 10.24 -11.04 25.71
N PRO A 333 11.01 -10.33 26.54
CA PRO A 333 11.71 -11.00 27.63
C PRO A 333 10.65 -11.86 28.31
N ARG A 334 10.90 -13.18 28.45
CA ARG A 334 10.07 -14.00 29.32
C ARG A 334 10.01 -13.25 30.65
N GLY A 335 8.80 -12.86 31.06
CA GLY A 335 8.58 -12.02 32.21
C GLY A 335 9.41 -12.52 33.39
N ARG A 336 10.09 -11.59 34.05
CA ARG A 336 10.45 -11.74 35.45
C ARG A 336 9.24 -11.41 36.29
#